data_AF-A0A5E4EZ02-F1
#
_entry.id   AF-A0A5E4EZ02-F1
#
_cell.length_a   1.000
_cell.length_b   1.000
_cell.length_c   1.000
_cell.angle_alpha   90.00
_cell.angle_beta   90.00
_cell.angle_gamma   90.00
#
_symmetry.space_group_name_H-M   'P 1'
#
loop_
_entity.id
_entity.type
_entity.pdbx_description
1 polymer ?
#
loop_
_entity_poly.entity_id
_entity_poly.type
_entity_poly.pdbx_seq_one_letter_code
_entity_poly.pdbx_strand_id
1 'polypeptide(L)'
;MINGLCIGGRTSEAEKLLIEMEEKGCSPNGWTYNVIIRGFINNNETVRAMELIQQMVKGRFSADASTTELIIDLLCKDKVDPALLPLMQKENYELNLPQLKLKRSSDHPNKH
;
A
#
# COMPACT_ATOMS: atom_id res chain seq x y z
N MET A 1 -14.17 -1.22 17.45
CA MET A 1 -14.05 -2.68 17.67
C MET A 1 -12.93 -3.29 16.84
N ILE A 2 -12.98 -3.19 15.51
CA ILE A 2 -11.96 -3.72 14.58
C ILE A 2 -10.52 -3.35 14.97
N ASN A 3 -10.24 -2.06 15.25
CA ASN A 3 -8.90 -1.61 15.67
C ASN A 3 -8.40 -2.33 16.94
N GLY A 4 -9.27 -2.49 17.95
CA GLY A 4 -8.90 -3.17 19.19
C GLY A 4 -8.59 -4.65 18.99
N LEU A 5 -9.32 -5.33 18.10
CA LEU A 5 -9.02 -6.71 17.72
C LEU A 5 -7.67 -6.83 17.00
N CYS A 6 -7.36 -5.90 16.08
CA CYS A 6 -6.08 -5.85 15.39
C CYS A 6 -4.91 -5.64 16.35
N ILE A 7 -5.03 -4.68 17.28
CA ILE A 7 -4.02 -4.42 18.31
C ILE A 7 -3.82 -5.64 19.21
N GLY A 8 -4.89 -6.39 19.50
CA GLY A 8 -4.84 -7.61 20.29
C GLY A 8 -4.43 -8.88 19.52
N GLY A 9 -4.00 -8.77 18.25
CA GLY A 9 -3.63 -9.92 17.41
C GLY A 9 -4.79 -10.84 17.02
N ARG A 10 -6.04 -10.43 17.25
CA ARG A 10 -7.25 -11.17 16.89
C ARG A 10 -7.73 -10.80 15.48
N THR A 11 -6.80 -10.86 14.54
CA THR A 11 -6.96 -10.46 13.13
C THR A 11 -8.06 -11.23 12.40
N SER A 12 -8.21 -12.52 12.66
CA SER A 12 -9.31 -13.34 12.10
C SER A 12 -10.68 -12.89 12.56
N GLU A 13 -10.81 -12.34 13.77
CA GLU A 13 -12.08 -11.76 14.22
C GLU A 13 -12.30 -10.37 13.63
N ALA A 14 -11.23 -9.59 13.46
CA ALA A 14 -11.32 -8.30 12.78
C ALA A 14 -11.80 -8.48 11.33
N GLU A 15 -11.33 -9.50 10.63
CA GLU A 15 -11.80 -9.85 9.27
C GLU A 15 -13.24 -10.31 9.23
N LYS A 16 -13.67 -11.14 10.19
CA LYS A 16 -15.08 -11.54 10.29
C LYS A 16 -15.99 -10.32 10.46
N LEU A 17 -15.60 -9.36 11.30
CA LEU A 17 -16.36 -8.12 11.45
C LEU A 17 -16.39 -7.28 10.17
N LEU A 18 -15.31 -7.30 9.36
CA LEU A 18 -15.30 -6.63 8.06
C LEU A 18 -16.32 -7.25 7.09
N ILE A 19 -16.45 -8.57 7.07
CA ILE A 19 -17.41 -9.28 6.23
C ILE A 19 -18.84 -9.03 6.73
N GLU A 20 -19.07 -9.16 8.04
CA GLU A 20 -20.39 -8.92 8.65
C GLU A 20 -20.89 -7.48 8.43
N MET A 21 -19.98 -6.51 8.31
CA MET A 21 -20.30 -5.13 7.97
C MET A 21 -21.05 -5.07 6.63
N GLU A 22 -20.52 -5.72 5.59
CA GLU A 22 -21.18 -5.78 4.27
C GLU A 22 -22.52 -6.52 4.33
N GLU A 23 -22.58 -7.67 5.00
CA GLU A 23 -23.80 -8.48 5.14
C GLU A 23 -24.94 -7.71 5.83
N LYS A 24 -24.61 -6.82 6.76
CA LYS A 24 -25.58 -5.97 7.48
C LYS A 24 -25.87 -4.65 6.78
N GLY A 25 -25.39 -4.46 5.55
CA GLY A 25 -25.60 -3.24 4.76
C GLY A 25 -24.76 -2.05 5.24
N CYS A 26 -23.74 -2.28 6.07
CA CYS A 26 -22.80 -1.27 6.53
C CYS A 26 -21.48 -1.41 5.76
N SER A 27 -21.35 -0.77 4.61
CA SER A 27 -20.17 -0.95 3.77
C SER A 27 -18.86 -0.48 4.45
N PRO A 28 -17.78 -1.28 4.38
CA PRO A 28 -16.44 -0.82 4.73
C PRO A 28 -16.05 0.41 3.93
N ASN A 29 -15.31 1.31 4.56
CA ASN A 29 -14.75 2.50 3.90
C ASN A 29 -13.22 2.47 3.95
N GLY A 30 -12.57 3.45 3.32
CA GLY A 30 -11.11 3.55 3.29
C GLY A 30 -10.48 3.52 4.69
N TRP A 31 -11.11 4.12 5.71
CA TRP A 31 -10.60 4.07 7.08
C TRP A 31 -10.61 2.64 7.65
N THR A 32 -11.70 1.89 7.44
CA THR A 32 -11.80 0.49 7.86
C THR A 32 -10.69 -0.37 7.23
N TYR A 33 -10.46 -0.22 5.93
CA TYR A 33 -9.37 -0.93 5.24
C TYR A 33 -7.99 -0.57 5.82
N ASN A 34 -7.69 0.72 5.98
CA ASN A 34 -6.42 1.17 6.57
C ASN A 34 -6.17 0.53 7.94
N VAL A 35 -7.18 0.50 8.83
CA VAL A 35 -7.05 -0.10 10.17
C VAL A 35 -6.69 -1.58 10.09
N ILE A 36 -7.40 -2.38 9.27
CA ILE A 36 -7.20 -3.83 9.22
C ILE A 36 -5.88 -4.17 8.52
N ILE A 37 -5.55 -3.48 7.42
CA ILE A 37 -4.29 -3.69 6.69
C ILE A 37 -3.10 -3.49 7.62
N ARG A 38 -3.06 -2.38 8.38
CA ARG A 38 -2.00 -2.15 9.38
C ARG A 38 -1.98 -3.24 10.44
N GLY A 39 -3.17 -3.63 10.92
CA GLY A 39 -3.33 -4.72 11.85
C GLY A 39 -2.67 -6.01 11.37
N PHE A 40 -2.92 -6.39 10.12
CA PHE A 40 -2.37 -7.63 9.55
C PHE A 40 -0.86 -7.53 9.33
N ILE A 41 -0.36 -6.41 8.79
CA ILE A 41 1.09 -6.18 8.62
C ILE A 41 1.80 -6.28 9.97
N ASN A 42 1.29 -5.62 11.01
CA ASN A 42 1.88 -5.64 12.35
C ASN A 42 1.84 -7.01 13.03
N ASN A 43 0.93 -7.89 12.61
CA ASN A 43 0.85 -9.27 13.08
C ASN A 43 1.56 -10.28 12.14
N ASN A 44 2.35 -9.79 11.17
CA ASN A 44 3.07 -10.59 10.16
C ASN A 44 2.17 -11.42 9.23
N GLU A 45 0.92 -11.00 9.05
CA GLU A 45 -0.06 -11.68 8.19
C GLU A 45 -0.10 -11.05 6.80
N THR A 46 1.05 -11.06 6.14
CA THR A 46 1.35 -10.27 4.95
C THR A 46 0.50 -10.66 3.73
N VAL A 47 0.27 -11.96 3.52
CA VAL A 47 -0.58 -12.47 2.43
C VAL A 47 -2.01 -11.92 2.55
N ARG A 48 -2.60 -12.00 3.75
CA ARG A 48 -3.94 -11.47 4.01
C ARG A 48 -3.98 -9.94 3.89
N ALA A 49 -2.90 -9.26 4.30
CA ALA A 49 -2.79 -7.81 4.12
C ALA A 49 -2.81 -7.43 2.63
N MET A 50 -2.09 -8.17 1.78
CA MET A 50 -2.07 -7.97 0.33
C MET A 50 -3.45 -8.18 -0.31
N GLU A 51 -4.19 -9.20 0.11
CA GLU A 51 -5.56 -9.43 -0.36
C GLU A 51 -6.49 -8.25 -0.02
N LEU A 52 -6.41 -7.72 1.20
CA LEU A 52 -7.19 -6.55 1.62
C LEU A 52 -6.78 -5.27 0.88
N ILE A 53 -5.50 -5.10 0.59
CA ILE A 53 -5.01 -3.99 -0.23
C ILE A 53 -5.62 -4.06 -1.64
N GLN A 54 -5.69 -5.25 -2.25
CA GLN A 54 -6.34 -5.42 -3.55
C GLN A 54 -7.84 -5.10 -3.48
N GLN A 55 -8.54 -5.51 -2.42
CA GLN A 55 -9.95 -5.17 -2.20
C GLN A 55 -10.15 -3.66 -2.04
N MET A 56 -9.27 -3.00 -1.30
CA MET A 56 -9.28 -1.55 -1.10
C MET A 56 -9.21 -0.80 -2.44
N VAL A 57 -8.31 -1.21 -3.34
CA VAL A 57 -8.16 -0.63 -4.69
C VAL A 57 -9.40 -0.90 -5.55
N LYS A 58 -9.94 -2.12 -5.52
CA LYS A 58 -11.19 -2.46 -6.24
C LYS A 58 -12.35 -1.60 -5.77
N GLY A 59 -12.42 -1.32 -4.46
CA GLY A 59 -13.37 -0.40 -3.84
C GLY A 59 -13.07 1.09 -4.09
N ARG A 60 -12.04 1.43 -4.88
CA ARG A 60 -11.58 2.79 -5.17
C ARG A 60 -11.18 3.60 -3.93
N PHE A 61 -10.75 2.93 -2.87
CA PHE A 61 -10.15 3.54 -1.70
C PHE A 61 -8.63 3.60 -1.84
N SER A 62 -8.02 4.54 -1.12
CA SER A 62 -6.56 4.74 -1.08
C SER A 62 -6.02 4.57 0.33
N ALA A 63 -4.86 3.91 0.45
CA ALA A 63 -4.10 3.89 1.69
C ALA A 63 -3.74 5.32 2.10
N ASP A 64 -3.80 5.63 3.39
CA ASP A 64 -3.24 6.88 3.91
C ASP A 64 -1.72 6.77 4.08
N ALA A 65 -1.09 7.85 4.52
CA ALA A 65 0.37 7.93 4.63
C ALA A 65 0.96 6.81 5.52
N SER A 66 0.39 6.59 6.72
CA SER A 66 0.91 5.58 7.64
C SER A 66 0.71 4.15 7.15
N THR A 67 -0.40 3.88 6.45
CA THR A 67 -0.59 2.56 5.83
C THR A 67 0.33 2.36 4.63
N THR A 68 0.53 3.41 3.82
CA THR A 68 1.42 3.36 2.65
C THR A 68 2.86 3.09 3.06
N GLU A 69 3.35 3.72 4.13
CA GLU A 69 4.68 3.47 4.69
C GLU A 69 4.88 1.99 5.04
N LEU A 70 3.90 1.38 5.71
CA LEU A 70 3.93 -0.03 6.07
C LEU A 70 3.86 -0.96 4.85
N ILE A 71 3.07 -0.60 3.83
CA ILE A 71 3.00 -1.34 2.57
C ILE A 71 4.36 -1.29 1.85
N ILE A 72 5.02 -0.13 1.80
CA ILE A 72 6.34 0.00 1.18
C ILE A 72 7.37 -0.85 1.94
N ASP A 73 7.41 -0.78 3.27
CA ASP A 73 8.32 -1.60 4.09
C ASP A 73 8.08 -3.11 3.86
N LEU A 74 6.81 -3.53 3.78
CA LEU A 74 6.44 -4.90 3.44
C LEU A 74 6.97 -5.31 2.06
N LEU A 75 6.75 -4.47 1.04
CA LEU A 75 7.17 -4.75 -0.35
C LEU A 75 8.68 -4.64 -0.58
N CYS A 76 9.40 -3.95 0.29
CA CYS A 76 10.85 -3.96 0.27
C CYS A 76 11.42 -5.25 0.88
N LYS A 77 10.66 -5.94 1.74
CA LYS A 77 11.05 -7.19 2.39
C LYS A 77 10.64 -8.44 1.59
N ASP A 78 9.51 -8.39 0.90
CA ASP A 78 9.05 -9.42 -0.02
C ASP A 78 9.42 -9.06 -1.47
N LYS A 79 9.71 -10.02 -2.35
CA LYS A 79 9.91 -9.72 -3.78
C LYS A 79 8.62 -9.08 -4.31
N VAL A 80 8.67 -7.82 -4.75
CA VAL A 80 7.51 -7.01 -5.17
C VAL A 80 6.58 -7.81 -6.11
N ASP A 81 5.35 -8.06 -5.67
CA ASP A 81 4.29 -8.56 -6.55
C ASP A 81 3.92 -7.45 -7.56
N PRO A 82 4.03 -7.69 -8.88
CA PRO A 82 3.66 -6.73 -9.92
C PRO A 82 2.24 -6.16 -9.79
N ALA A 83 1.31 -6.88 -9.16
CA ALA A 83 -0.06 -6.42 -8.91
C ALA A 83 -0.14 -5.21 -7.96
N LEU A 84 0.92 -4.93 -7.20
CA LEU A 84 0.98 -3.89 -6.18
C LEU A 84 1.70 -2.62 -6.65
N LEU A 85 2.33 -2.64 -7.84
CA LEU A 85 2.94 -1.47 -8.47
C LEU A 85 1.99 -0.25 -8.60
N PRO A 86 0.69 -0.41 -8.93
CA PRO A 86 -0.23 0.73 -9.04
C PRO A 86 -0.44 1.49 -7.71
N LEU A 87 -0.15 0.86 -6.57
CA LEU A 87 -0.24 1.50 -5.25
C LEU A 87 0.93 2.45 -5.00
N MET A 88 2.08 2.17 -5.59
CA MET A 88 3.27 3.01 -5.47
C MET A 88 3.20 4.26 -6.35
N GLN A 89 2.28 4.30 -7.31
CA GLN A 89 2.25 5.30 -8.39
C GLN A 89 1.18 6.39 -8.22
N LYS A 90 1.04 7.03 -7.06
CA LYS A 90 0.27 8.29 -7.06
C LYS A 90 0.85 9.52 -6.38
N GLU A 91 1.95 9.45 -5.63
CA GLU A 91 2.44 10.69 -4.99
C GLU A 91 3.98 10.81 -4.79
N ASN A 92 4.83 9.89 -5.26
CA ASN A 92 6.25 9.93 -4.84
C ASN A 92 7.36 9.59 -5.85
N TYR A 93 7.11 9.63 -7.18
CA TYR A 93 8.18 9.46 -8.19
C TYR A 93 8.60 10.75 -8.93
N GLU A 94 7.90 11.88 -8.74
CA GLU A 94 8.29 13.16 -9.36
C GLU A 94 9.40 13.90 -8.59
N LEU A 95 9.76 13.49 -7.36
CA LEU A 95 10.73 14.24 -6.53
C LEU A 95 12.06 13.52 -6.24
N ASN A 96 12.32 12.32 -6.77
CA ASN A 96 13.60 11.64 -6.54
C ASN A 96 14.08 10.79 -7.74
N LEU A 97 14.07 11.37 -8.94
CA LEU A 97 14.94 10.87 -10.02
C LEU A 97 16.27 11.65 -9.96
N PRO A 98 17.40 11.06 -9.51
CA PRO A 98 18.70 11.63 -9.78
C PRO A 98 18.83 11.69 -11.30
N GLN A 99 18.96 12.91 -11.83
CA GLN A 99 19.00 13.24 -13.26
C GLN A 99 19.91 12.27 -14.04
N LEU A 100 19.32 11.21 -14.58
CA LEU A 100 19.91 10.40 -15.64
C LEU A 100 19.81 11.21 -16.95
N LYS A 101 20.53 12.33 -17.00
CA LYS A 101 20.90 12.94 -18.28
C LYS A 101 21.98 12.08 -18.89
N LEU A 102 21.53 11.02 -19.56
CA LEU A 102 22.29 10.31 -20.57
C LEU A 102 22.84 11.34 -21.57
N LYS A 103 24.15 11.30 -21.73
CA LYS A 103 24.99 11.92 -22.74
C LYS A 103 24.25 12.16 -24.07
N ARG A 104 24.01 13.44 -24.43
CA ARG A 104 23.97 13.86 -25.83
C ARG A 104 25.29 14.52 -26.15
N SER A 105 26.12 13.75 -26.82
CA SER A 105 27.15 14.22 -27.74
C SER A 105 26.57 15.28 -28.68
N SER A 106 27.18 16.46 -28.69
CA SER A 106 27.32 17.26 -29.90
C SER A 106 28.67 17.95 -29.84
N ASP A 107 29.58 17.44 -30.66
CA ASP A 107 30.57 18.21 -31.45
C ASP A 107 30.30 19.72 -31.47
N HIS A 108 31.26 20.64 -31.30
CA HIS A 108 32.65 20.64 -31.79
C HIS A 108 33.51 21.66 -31.02
N PRO A 109 34.86 21.61 -31.16
CA PRO A 109 35.79 22.49 -30.48
C PRO A 109 35.90 23.84 -31.20
N ASN A 110 35.97 24.95 -30.47
CA ASN A 110 36.54 26.18 -31.04
C ASN A 110 37.88 26.46 -30.36
N LYS A 111 38.94 26.28 -31.16
CA LYS A 111 40.29 26.73 -30.91
C LYS A 111 40.42 28.16 -31.49
N HIS A 112 41.23 28.94 -30.79
CA HIS A 112 41.70 30.31 -31.08
C HIS A 112 40.78 31.43 -30.61
#